data_AF-A0A949TS52-F1
#
_entry.id   AF-A0A949TS52-F1
#
_cell.length_a   1.000
_cell.length_b   1.000
_cell.length_c   1.000
_cell.angle_alpha   90.00
_cell.angle_beta   90.00
_cell.angle_gamma   90.00
#
_symmetry.space_group_name_H-M   'P 1'
#
loop_
_entity.id
_entity.type
_entity.pdbx_description
1 polymer ?
#
loop_
_entity_poly.entity_id
_entity_poly.type
_entity_poly.pdbx_seq_one_letter_code
_entity_poly.pdbx_strand_id
1 'polypeptide(L)' 'MKLEKVRRNLEKGKTKKKCCRSKKRCCSCPVVCHRLRKANALDLDDKALKKAIAKARKW' A
#
# COMPACT_ATOMS: atom_id res chain seq x y z
N MET A 1 6.78 7.45 9.19
CA MET A 1 5.88 6.50 8.50
C MET A 1 6.54 5.13 8.55
N LYS A 2 6.00 4.16 9.29
CA LYS A 2 6.66 2.85 9.47
C LYS A 2 6.42 1.98 8.23
N LEU A 3 7.37 1.96 7.29
CA LEU A 3 7.36 1.14 6.06
C LEU A 3 7.11 -0.34 6.37
N GLU A 4 7.71 -0.83 7.44
CA GLU A 4 7.53 -2.17 7.97
C GLU A 4 6.07 -2.52 8.32
N LYS A 5 5.30 -1.55 8.84
CA LYS A 5 3.87 -1.77 9.13
C LYS A 5 3.08 -1.98 7.84
N VAL A 6 3.52 -1.38 6.73
CA VAL A 6 2.88 -1.55 5.41
C VAL A 6 3.26 -2.92 4.82
N ARG A 7 4.54 -3.33 4.89
CA ARG A 7 4.98 -4.69 4.49
C ARG A 7 4.19 -5.75 5.28
N ARG A 8 4.20 -5.67 6.61
CA ARG A 8 3.46 -6.61 7.47
C ARG A 8 1.96 -6.66 7.20
N ASN A 9 1.35 -5.53 6.86
CA ASN A 9 -0.08 -5.50 6.52
C ASN A 9 -0.36 -6.08 5.13
N LEU A 10 0.57 -5.91 4.18
CA LEU A 10 0.49 -6.51 2.85
C LEU A 10 0.60 -8.04 2.93
N GLU A 11 1.57 -8.54 3.69
CA GLU A 11 1.77 -9.97 3.95
C GLU A 11 0.55 -10.58 4.64
N LYS A 12 0.05 -9.94 5.71
CA LYS A 12 -1.15 -10.40 6.43
C LYS A 12 -2.45 -10.15 5.66
N GLY A 13 -2.39 -9.53 4.48
CA GLY A 13 -3.58 -9.15 3.71
C GLY A 13 -4.57 -8.25 4.47
N LYS A 14 -4.10 -7.49 5.47
CA LYS A 14 -4.95 -6.63 6.30
C LYS A 14 -5.39 -5.38 5.51
N THR A 15 -6.51 -5.50 4.80
CA THR A 15 -7.15 -4.42 4.06
C THR A 15 -8.49 -4.02 4.66
N LYS A 16 -8.91 -2.76 4.48
CA LYS A 16 -10.28 -2.35 4.77
C LYS A 16 -11.26 -3.12 3.89
N LYS A 17 -12.48 -3.35 4.39
CA LYS A 17 -13.59 -3.97 3.62
C LYS A 17 -13.98 -3.17 2.37
N LYS A 18 -13.92 -1.83 2.44
CA LYS A 18 -14.32 -0.92 1.35
C LYS A 18 -13.24 0.11 1.04
N CYS A 19 -13.19 0.58 -0.21
CA CYS A 19 -12.31 1.67 -0.63
C CYS A 19 -12.73 2.98 0.06
N CYS A 20 -11.76 3.71 0.61
CA CYS A 20 -12.04 4.96 1.33
C CYS A 20 -12.43 6.14 0.42
N ARG A 21 -12.31 5.99 -0.92
CA ARG A 21 -12.64 7.02 -1.93
C ARG A 21 -12.14 8.44 -1.55
N SER A 22 -10.97 8.52 -0.93
CA SER A 22 -10.35 9.80 -0.53
C SER A 22 -9.35 10.24 -1.60
N LYS A 23 -9.22 11.56 -1.85
CA LYS A 23 -8.24 12.14 -2.81
C LYS A 23 -6.82 11.57 -2.61
N LYS A 24 -6.37 11.44 -1.35
CA LYS A 24 -5.23 10.60 -0.96
C LYS A 24 -5.74 9.34 -0.27
N ARG A 25 -5.66 8.18 -0.92
CA ARG A 25 -6.12 6.91 -0.33
C ARG A 25 -5.29 6.54 0.91
N CYS A 26 -5.92 5.88 1.87
CA CYS A 26 -5.25 5.38 3.07
C CYS A 26 -4.39 4.13 2.76
N CYS A 27 -3.33 3.88 3.54
CA CYS A 27 -2.41 2.76 3.30
C CYS A 27 -3.08 1.38 3.38
N SER A 28 -4.18 1.25 4.11
CA SER A 28 -4.93 -0.01 4.26
C SER A 28 -6.10 -0.12 3.26
N CYS A 29 -6.20 0.79 2.28
CA CYS A 29 -7.26 0.75 1.29
C CYS A 29 -7.08 -0.48 0.38
N PRO A 30 -8.15 -1.25 0.08
CA PRO A 30 -8.05 -2.44 -0.77
C PRO A 30 -7.42 -2.13 -2.13
N VAL A 31 -7.72 -0.97 -2.73
CA VAL A 31 -7.10 -0.51 -3.99
C VAL A 31 -5.60 -0.28 -3.84
N VAL A 32 -5.17 0.33 -2.73
CA VAL A 32 -3.75 0.60 -2.46
C VAL A 32 -3.00 -0.71 -2.28
N CYS A 33 -3.56 -1.65 -1.50
CA CYS A 33 -2.96 -2.96 -1.31
C CYS A 33 -2.91 -3.77 -2.61
N HIS A 34 -3.95 -3.73 -3.45
CA HIS A 34 -3.95 -4.39 -4.75
C HIS A 34 -2.87 -3.81 -5.68
N ARG A 35 -2.74 -2.47 -5.75
CA ARG A 35 -1.68 -1.81 -6.52
C ARG A 35 -0.28 -2.14 -6.01
N LEU A 36 -0.10 -2.23 -4.70
CA LEU A 36 1.17 -2.59 -4.08
C LEU A 36 1.53 -4.06 -4.34
N ARG A 37 0.56 -4.99 -4.32
CA ARG A 37 0.77 -6.38 -4.73
C ARG A 37 1.18 -6.48 -6.20
N LYS A 38 0.50 -5.76 -7.09
CA LYS A 38 0.85 -5.73 -8.53
C LYS A 38 2.25 -5.17 -8.78
N ALA A 39 2.72 -4.29 -7.90
CA ALA A 39 4.06 -3.70 -7.97
C ALA A 39 5.13 -4.53 -7.25
N ASN A 40 4.82 -5.76 -6.80
CA ASN A 40 5.72 -6.60 -5.98
C ASN A 40 6.36 -5.84 -4.82
N ALA A 41 5.58 -4.99 -4.13
CA ALA A 41 6.09 -4.08 -3.11
C ALA A 41 6.72 -4.78 -1.88
N LEU A 42 6.55 -6.09 -1.73
CA LEU A 42 7.21 -6.89 -0.70
C LEU A 42 8.70 -7.11 -1.00
N ASP A 43 9.07 -7.18 -2.28
CA ASP A 43 10.43 -7.42 -2.75
C ASP A 43 11.22 -6.11 -2.98
N LEU A 44 10.52 -4.97 -2.97
CA LEU A 44 11.12 -3.66 -3.19
C LEU A 44 11.93 -3.18 -1.98
N ASP A 45 13.09 -2.60 -2.26
CA ASP A 45 13.87 -1.79 -1.31
C ASP A 45 13.03 -0.68 -0.66
N ASP A 46 13.39 -0.26 0.56
CA ASP A 46 12.65 0.74 1.33
C ASP A 46 12.43 2.07 0.58
N LYS A 47 13.39 2.50 -0.24
CA LYS A 47 13.25 3.72 -1.06
C LYS A 47 12.24 3.51 -2.19
N ALA A 48 12.27 2.34 -2.82
CA ALA A 48 11.33 1.96 -3.88
C ALA A 48 9.92 1.74 -3.33
N LEU A 49 9.79 1.11 -2.16
CA LEU A 49 8.53 0.91 -1.46
C LEU A 49 7.86 2.24 -1.11
N LYS A 50 8.61 3.24 -0.64
CA LYS A 50 8.08 4.58 -0.36
C LYS A 50 7.48 5.23 -1.62
N LYS A 51 8.16 5.10 -2.77
CA LYS A 51 7.66 5.58 -4.07
C LYS A 51 6.41 4.80 -4.52
N ALA A 52 6.44 3.47 -4.39
CA ALA A 52 5.31 2.61 -4.73
C ALA A 52 4.07 2.94 -3.90
N ILE A 53 4.22 3.20 -2.60
CA ILE A 53 3.11 3.62 -1.73
C ILE A 53 2.57 4.99 -2.14
N ALA A 54 3.44 5.96 -2.41
CA ALA A 54 3.01 7.28 -2.87
C ALA A 54 2.20 7.19 -4.18
N LYS A 55 2.69 6.38 -5.13
CA LYS A 55 2.01 6.09 -6.40
C LYS A 55 0.68 5.38 -6.18
N ALA A 56 0.65 4.34 -5.34
CA ALA A 56 -0.55 3.57 -5.05
C ALA A 56 -1.66 4.40 -4.38
N ARG A 57 -1.28 5.39 -3.55
CA ARG A 57 -2.20 6.28 -2.82
C ARG A 57 -2.78 7.43 -3.66
N LYS A 58 -2.18 7.76 -4.80
CA LYS A 58 -2.68 8.78 -5.74
C LYS A 58 -4.00 8.28 -6.37
N TRP A 59 -5.00 9.16 -6.54
CA TRP A 59 -6.29 8.76 -7.12
C TRP A 59 -6.07 8.17 -8.51
#